data_AF-A0A3A0DYQ0-F1
#
_entry.id   AF-A0A3A0DYQ0-F1
#
_cell.length_a   1.000
_cell.length_b   1.000
_cell.length_c   1.000
_cell.angle_alpha   90.00
_cell.angle_beta   90.00
_cell.angle_gamma   90.00
#
_symmetry.space_group_name_H-M   'P 1'
#
loop_
_entity.id
_entity.type
_entity.pdbx_description
1 polymer ?
#
loop_
_entity_poly.entity_id
_entity_poly.type
_entity_poly.pdbx_seq_one_letter_code
_entity_poly.pdbx_strand_id
1 'polypeptide(L)'
;MAELRERAAKLEAELAAGSAPRWQAKGYYAAYYATTGFMLGIFGAAASLLLNVVGSTLVERHPLDLIRIYLTFPLGEKALTLGLDDGLVLTIGCCLYLGTGMLLGIPFQMILARFFPDGRPSSLSSRLAVASVLAVVVWLVSYYGILSWLQPLLFGGDWIVRLVPWYIGALTHLVYGWTMALVFPLGLYTPYRLPTERA
;
A
#
# COMPACT_ATOMS: atom_id res chain seq x y z
N MET A 1 44.60 -17.98 -18.56
CA MET A 1 45.22 -17.23 -17.43
C MET A 1 45.67 -15.83 -17.84
N ALA A 2 46.51 -15.67 -18.85
CA ALA A 2 46.99 -14.34 -19.31
C ALA A 2 45.86 -13.43 -19.81
N GLU A 3 44.94 -13.97 -20.62
CA GLU A 3 43.78 -13.23 -21.14
C GLU A 3 42.85 -12.69 -20.04
N LEU A 4 42.67 -13.44 -18.95
CA LEU A 4 41.87 -12.99 -17.81
C LEU A 4 42.55 -11.86 -17.04
N ARG A 5 43.88 -11.91 -16.91
CA ARG A 5 44.66 -10.82 -16.29
C ARG A 5 44.64 -9.55 -17.12
N GLU A 6 44.71 -9.67 -18.44
CA GLU A 6 44.63 -8.54 -19.35
C GLU A 6 43.23 -7.89 -19.33
N ARG A 7 42.16 -8.70 -19.33
CA ARG A 7 40.80 -8.21 -19.16
C ARG A 7 40.57 -7.55 -17.79
N ALA A 8 41.14 -8.10 -16.72
CA ALA A 8 41.07 -7.51 -15.38
C ALA A 8 41.79 -6.15 -15.34
N ALA A 9 43.01 -6.07 -15.86
CA ALA A 9 43.77 -4.81 -15.94
C ALA A 9 43.05 -3.74 -16.76
N LYS A 10 42.38 -4.15 -17.85
CA LYS A 10 41.56 -3.25 -18.67
C LYS A 10 40.33 -2.73 -17.91
N LEU A 11 39.62 -3.60 -17.20
CA LEU A 11 38.47 -3.22 -16.36
C LEU A 11 38.87 -2.31 -15.19
N GLU A 12 40.01 -2.58 -14.55
CA GLU A 12 40.56 -1.72 -13.49
C GLU A 12 40.95 -0.34 -14.03
N ALA A 13 41.56 -0.28 -15.22
CA ALA A 13 41.86 0.97 -15.90
C ALA A 13 40.58 1.74 -16.30
N GLU A 14 39.54 1.05 -16.78
CA GLU A 14 38.24 1.64 -17.10
C GLU A 14 37.51 2.17 -15.85
N LEU A 15 37.58 1.46 -14.73
CA LEU A 15 37.04 1.89 -13.43
C LEU A 15 37.82 3.08 -12.84
N ALA A 16 39.14 3.13 -13.04
CA ALA A 16 39.99 4.23 -12.60
C ALA A 16 39.85 5.48 -13.49
N ALA A 17 39.65 5.29 -14.80
CA ALA A 17 39.51 6.38 -15.77
C ALA A 17 38.08 6.94 -15.85
N GLY A 18 37.07 6.12 -15.51
CA GLY A 18 35.68 6.52 -15.54
C GLY A 18 35.18 6.98 -14.18
N SER A 19 34.83 8.26 -14.06
CA SER A 19 33.77 8.65 -13.12
C SER A 19 32.47 8.03 -13.65
N ALA A 20 32.24 6.74 -13.39
CA ALA A 20 31.02 6.07 -13.78
C ALA A 20 29.84 6.97 -13.38
N PRO A 21 28.89 7.24 -14.28
CA PRO A 21 27.75 8.08 -13.93
C PRO A 21 27.12 7.52 -12.66
N ARG A 22 27.03 8.35 -11.60
CA ARG A 22 26.43 7.94 -10.32
C ARG A 22 25.06 7.32 -10.67
N TRP A 23 24.93 6.01 -10.44
CA TRP A 23 23.69 5.24 -10.66
C TRP A 23 22.53 5.71 -9.76
N GLN A 24 22.83 6.63 -8.84
CA GLN A 24 21.88 7.22 -7.91
C GLN A 24 20.90 8.13 -8.64
N ALA A 25 19.62 8.00 -8.28
CA ALA A 25 18.58 8.84 -8.82
C ALA A 25 18.84 10.31 -8.45
N LYS A 26 18.90 11.18 -9.46
CA LYS A 26 18.99 12.64 -9.28
C LYS A 26 17.58 13.22 -9.12
N GLY A 27 16.95 12.98 -7.96
CA GLY A 27 15.64 13.54 -7.61
C GLY A 27 14.59 12.49 -7.25
N TYR A 28 13.33 12.74 -7.63
CA TYR A 28 12.20 11.90 -7.25
C TYR A 28 12.28 10.51 -7.90
N TYR A 29 12.53 9.49 -7.09
CA TYR A 29 12.70 8.11 -7.56
C TYR A 29 11.36 7.35 -7.53
N ALA A 30 10.55 7.57 -8.56
CA ALA A 30 9.19 7.02 -8.64
C ALA A 30 9.12 5.49 -8.48
N ALA A 31 9.98 4.74 -9.17
CA ALA A 31 9.99 3.27 -9.08
C ALA A 31 10.33 2.76 -7.67
N TYR A 32 11.27 3.43 -6.98
CA TYR A 32 11.57 3.15 -5.58
C TYR A 32 10.36 3.43 -4.70
N TYR A 33 9.73 4.60 -4.80
CA TYR A 33 8.57 4.97 -3.97
C TYR A 33 7.33 4.11 -4.27
N ALA A 34 7.15 3.66 -5.50
CA ALA A 34 6.11 2.71 -5.84
C ALA A 34 6.38 1.36 -5.17
N THR A 35 7.60 0.85 -5.23
CA THR A 35 7.96 -0.45 -4.62
C THR A 35 7.89 -0.41 -3.11
N THR A 36 8.42 0.65 -2.48
CA THR A 36 8.32 0.82 -1.02
C THR A 36 6.88 1.05 -0.58
N GLY A 37 6.09 1.83 -1.34
CA GLY A 37 4.67 1.99 -1.08
C GLY A 37 3.91 0.67 -1.15
N PHE A 38 4.20 -0.15 -2.16
CA PHE A 38 3.61 -1.48 -2.30
C PHE A 38 3.91 -2.39 -1.10
N MET A 39 5.15 -2.42 -0.64
CA MET A 39 5.55 -3.20 0.55
C MET A 39 4.96 -2.63 1.85
N LEU A 40 5.03 -1.31 2.05
CA LEU A 40 4.53 -0.65 3.26
C LEU A 40 2.99 -0.67 3.35
N GLY A 41 2.31 -0.79 2.22
CA GLY A 41 0.86 -0.93 2.15
C GLY A 41 0.31 -2.13 2.93
N ILE A 42 1.13 -3.18 3.15
CA ILE A 42 0.78 -4.32 4.03
C ILE A 42 0.43 -3.83 5.44
N PHE A 43 1.19 -2.88 5.99
CA PHE A 43 0.95 -2.40 7.36
C PHE A 43 -0.36 -1.63 7.45
N GLY A 44 -0.67 -0.77 6.47
CA GLY A 44 -1.95 -0.07 6.40
C GLY A 44 -3.13 -1.05 6.25
N ALA A 45 -2.95 -2.08 5.43
CA ALA A 45 -3.94 -3.13 5.24
C ALA A 45 -4.20 -3.92 6.53
N ALA A 46 -3.13 -4.35 7.21
CA ALA A 46 -3.19 -5.09 8.46
C ALA A 46 -3.85 -4.25 9.57
N ALA A 47 -3.48 -2.98 9.73
CA ALA A 47 -4.09 -2.09 10.71
C ALA A 47 -5.60 -1.90 10.46
N SER A 48 -6.00 -1.75 9.19
CA SER A 48 -7.41 -1.60 8.82
C SER A 48 -8.21 -2.89 8.99
N LEU A 49 -7.60 -4.04 8.71
CA LEU A 49 -8.20 -5.34 8.95
C LEU A 49 -8.39 -5.59 10.45
N LEU A 50 -7.39 -5.27 11.29
CA LEU A 50 -7.50 -5.34 12.74
C LEU A 50 -8.62 -4.43 13.27
N LEU A 51 -8.72 -3.21 12.74
CA LEU A 51 -9.81 -2.30 13.08
C LEU A 51 -11.18 -2.93 12.76
N ASN A 52 -11.32 -3.58 11.61
CA ASN A 52 -12.56 -4.25 11.24
C ASN A 52 -12.88 -5.43 12.16
N VAL A 53 -11.88 -6.24 12.52
CA VAL A 53 -12.04 -7.37 13.43
C VAL A 53 -12.45 -6.88 14.82
N VAL A 54 -11.72 -5.93 15.40
CA VAL A 54 -12.03 -5.37 16.73
C VAL A 54 -13.36 -4.59 16.71
N GLY A 55 -13.62 -3.83 15.64
CA GLY A 55 -14.86 -3.10 15.45
C GLY A 55 -16.08 -4.02 15.40
N SER A 56 -15.96 -5.18 14.73
CA SER A 56 -17.04 -6.17 14.69
C SER A 56 -17.37 -6.74 16.06
N THR A 57 -16.36 -6.99 16.92
CA THR A 57 -16.59 -7.47 18.29
C THR A 57 -17.29 -6.45 19.18
N LEU A 58 -17.08 -5.15 18.95
CA LEU A 58 -17.75 -4.08 19.69
C LEU A 58 -19.22 -3.89 19.28
N VAL A 59 -19.58 -4.34 18.08
CA VAL A 59 -20.94 -4.22 17.51
C VAL A 59 -21.66 -5.58 17.54
N GLU A 60 -21.14 -6.57 18.28
CA GLU A 60 -21.69 -7.92 18.43
C GLU A 60 -21.91 -8.64 17.08
N ARG A 61 -21.07 -8.36 16.07
CA ARG A 61 -21.08 -8.97 14.74
C ARG A 61 -19.88 -9.91 14.59
N HIS A 62 -20.05 -10.97 13.81
CA HIS A 62 -18.93 -11.89 13.54
C HIS A 62 -17.96 -11.23 12.54
N PRO A 63 -16.63 -11.21 12.79
CA PRO A 63 -15.66 -10.58 11.89
C PRO A 63 -15.71 -11.13 10.45
N LEU A 64 -16.04 -12.42 10.31
CA LEU A 64 -16.17 -13.08 9.02
C LEU A 64 -17.32 -12.53 8.18
N ASP A 65 -18.36 -11.93 8.78
CA ASP A 65 -19.48 -11.37 8.02
C ASP A 65 -19.00 -10.24 7.12
N LEU A 66 -18.14 -9.36 7.63
CA LEU A 66 -17.57 -8.28 6.84
C LEU A 66 -16.66 -8.81 5.72
N ILE A 67 -15.87 -9.85 6.02
CA ILE A 67 -15.02 -10.51 5.02
C ILE A 67 -15.87 -11.14 3.92
N ARG A 68 -16.95 -11.86 4.27
CA ARG A 68 -17.90 -12.45 3.31
C ARG A 68 -18.56 -11.37 2.45
N ILE A 69 -18.93 -10.23 3.03
CA ILE A 69 -19.45 -9.09 2.28
C ILE A 69 -18.40 -8.57 1.29
N TYR A 70 -17.13 -8.39 1.69
CA TYR A 70 -16.09 -7.97 0.74
C TYR A 70 -15.81 -9.03 -0.35
N LEU A 71 -15.92 -10.32 -0.03
CA LEU A 71 -15.78 -11.41 -1.00
C LEU A 71 -16.90 -11.45 -2.04
N THR A 72 -18.00 -10.72 -1.86
CA THR A 72 -18.99 -10.53 -2.92
C THR A 72 -18.44 -9.80 -4.14
N PHE A 73 -17.29 -9.11 -4.02
CA PHE A 73 -16.64 -8.51 -5.17
C PHE A 73 -16.08 -9.58 -6.12
N PRO A 74 -15.18 -10.51 -5.74
CA PRO A 74 -14.72 -11.56 -6.66
C PRO A 74 -15.71 -12.70 -6.89
N LEU A 75 -16.61 -12.99 -5.94
CA LEU A 75 -17.44 -14.20 -5.96
C LEU A 75 -18.95 -13.94 -6.11
N GLY A 76 -19.40 -12.68 -6.04
CA GLY A 76 -20.83 -12.33 -6.08
C GLY A 76 -21.61 -12.86 -4.87
N GLU A 77 -22.91 -13.07 -5.03
CA GLU A 77 -23.83 -13.55 -3.97
C GLU A 77 -23.42 -14.89 -3.36
N LYS A 78 -22.66 -15.70 -4.11
CA LYS A 78 -22.10 -16.97 -3.65
C LYS A 78 -21.26 -16.82 -2.37
N ALA A 79 -20.61 -15.67 -2.16
CA ALA A 79 -19.86 -15.39 -0.94
C ALA A 79 -20.74 -15.31 0.33
N LEU A 80 -22.03 -15.05 0.18
CA LEU A 80 -22.99 -14.94 1.29
C LEU A 80 -23.74 -16.25 1.55
N THR A 81 -23.85 -17.11 0.52
CA THR A 81 -24.74 -18.28 0.51
C THR A 81 -24.01 -19.61 0.58
N LEU A 82 -22.79 -19.73 0.05
CA LEU A 82 -22.00 -20.94 0.23
C LEU A 82 -21.52 -21.00 1.67
N GLY A 83 -21.83 -22.11 2.34
CA GLY A 83 -21.14 -22.56 3.56
C GLY A 83 -19.69 -22.96 3.23
N LEU A 84 -18.94 -22.03 2.63
CA LEU A 84 -17.51 -22.14 2.45
C LEU A 84 -16.89 -22.37 3.84
N ASP A 85 -15.90 -23.24 3.89
CA ASP A 85 -15.10 -23.43 5.10
C ASP A 85 -14.62 -22.07 5.61
N ASP A 86 -14.89 -21.78 6.89
CA ASP A 86 -14.60 -20.48 7.49
C ASP A 86 -13.11 -20.13 7.42
N GLY A 87 -12.24 -21.15 7.46
CA GLY A 87 -10.80 -20.98 7.29
C GLY A 87 -10.42 -20.56 5.87
N LEU A 88 -11.09 -21.11 4.85
CA LEU A 88 -10.88 -20.73 3.46
C LEU A 88 -11.37 -19.30 3.17
N VAL A 89 -12.57 -18.94 3.68
CA VAL A 89 -13.12 -17.58 3.59
C VAL A 89 -12.17 -16.56 4.20
N LEU A 90 -11.69 -16.85 5.41
CA LEU A 90 -10.74 -15.99 6.10
C LEU A 90 -9.44 -15.85 5.32
N THR A 91 -8.88 -16.95 4.81
CA THR A 91 -7.61 -16.94 4.08
C THR A 91 -7.71 -16.12 2.80
N ILE A 92 -8.71 -16.39 1.95
CA ILE A 92 -8.91 -15.65 0.69
C ILE A 92 -9.20 -14.18 0.99
N GLY A 93 -10.07 -13.90 1.96
CA GLY A 93 -10.40 -12.55 2.39
C GLY A 93 -9.18 -11.76 2.86
N CYS A 94 -8.38 -12.34 3.74
CA CYS A 94 -7.13 -11.73 4.22
C CYS A 94 -6.15 -11.48 3.07
N CYS A 95 -5.92 -12.46 2.19
CA CYS A 95 -5.00 -12.30 1.05
C CYS A 95 -5.46 -11.17 0.11
N LEU A 96 -6.75 -11.10 -0.21
CA LEU A 96 -7.31 -10.03 -1.05
C LEU A 96 -7.22 -8.66 -0.37
N TYR A 97 -7.50 -8.61 0.94
CA TYR A 97 -7.44 -7.37 1.71
C TYR A 97 -6.02 -6.82 1.77
N LEU A 98 -5.05 -7.69 2.09
CA LEU A 98 -3.63 -7.33 2.11
C LEU A 98 -3.14 -6.94 0.72
N GLY A 99 -3.44 -7.72 -0.32
CA GLY A 99 -3.02 -7.43 -1.69
C GLY A 99 -3.58 -6.10 -2.22
N THR A 100 -4.86 -5.81 -1.94
CA THR A 100 -5.46 -4.52 -2.29
C THR A 100 -4.78 -3.37 -1.53
N GLY A 101 -4.51 -3.57 -0.24
CA GLY A 101 -3.79 -2.59 0.56
C GLY A 101 -2.35 -2.38 0.13
N MET A 102 -1.66 -3.39 -0.43
CA MET A 102 -0.36 -3.19 -1.06
C MET A 102 -0.45 -2.27 -2.28
N LEU A 103 -1.42 -2.52 -3.18
CA LEU A 103 -1.62 -1.68 -4.36
C LEU A 103 -1.98 -0.23 -4.00
N LEU A 104 -2.84 -0.04 -3.00
CA LEU A 104 -3.17 1.30 -2.48
C LEU A 104 -1.98 1.98 -1.81
N GLY A 105 -0.97 1.23 -1.34
CA GLY A 105 0.20 1.81 -0.69
C GLY A 105 1.08 2.60 -1.65
N ILE A 106 1.05 2.25 -2.95
CA ILE A 106 1.77 2.92 -4.03
C ILE A 106 1.41 4.42 -4.10
N PRO A 107 0.14 4.82 -4.37
CA PRO A 107 -0.19 6.24 -4.46
C PRO A 107 0.05 6.99 -3.15
N PHE A 108 -0.19 6.36 -2.00
CA PHE A 108 0.09 6.98 -0.70
C PHE A 108 1.57 7.33 -0.53
N GLN A 109 2.46 6.36 -0.73
CA GLN A 109 3.89 6.60 -0.59
C GLN A 109 4.39 7.60 -1.62
N MET A 110 3.93 7.48 -2.88
CA MET A 110 4.34 8.38 -3.95
C MET A 110 3.95 9.83 -3.67
N ILE A 111 2.70 10.06 -3.24
CA ILE A 111 2.18 11.40 -2.93
C ILE A 111 2.88 11.97 -1.69
N LEU A 112 2.99 11.19 -0.62
CA LEU A 112 3.70 11.64 0.59
C LEU A 112 5.17 11.98 0.28
N ALA A 113 5.86 11.16 -0.51
CA ALA A 113 7.24 11.44 -0.93
C ALA A 113 7.35 12.70 -1.81
N ARG A 114 6.29 13.03 -2.57
CA ARG A 114 6.25 14.22 -3.41
C ARG A 114 6.06 15.51 -2.61
N PHE A 115 5.29 15.45 -1.53
CA PHE A 115 5.02 16.59 -0.63
C PHE A 115 6.05 16.72 0.51
N PHE A 116 6.70 15.62 0.90
CA PHE A 116 7.66 15.56 2.00
C PHE A 116 9.00 14.92 1.57
N PRO A 117 9.73 15.51 0.58
CA PRO A 117 10.92 14.89 -0.01
C PRO A 117 12.15 14.85 0.91
N ASP A 118 12.26 15.77 1.87
CA ASP A 118 13.54 16.03 2.55
C ASP A 118 13.77 15.22 3.83
N GLY A 119 12.87 14.33 4.23
CA GLY A 119 12.98 13.60 5.50
C GLY A 119 13.08 14.48 6.75
N ARG A 120 12.98 15.82 6.60
CA ARG A 120 12.81 16.77 7.70
C ARG A 120 11.62 16.31 8.52
N PRO A 121 11.60 16.57 9.85
CA PRO A 121 10.42 16.37 10.65
C PRO A 121 9.34 17.37 10.21
N SER A 122 8.75 17.14 9.04
CA SER A 122 7.42 17.62 8.74
C SER A 122 6.57 17.15 9.92
N SER A 123 5.90 18.12 10.55
CA SER A 123 5.06 17.83 11.70
C SER A 123 4.20 16.63 11.35
N LEU A 124 4.17 15.62 12.22
CA LEU A 124 3.36 14.42 12.01
C LEU A 124 1.91 14.81 11.61
N SER A 125 1.42 15.93 12.16
CA SER A 125 0.15 16.55 11.78
C SER A 125 0.01 16.86 10.28
N SER A 126 1.05 17.40 9.62
CA SER A 126 1.00 17.70 8.18
C SER A 126 0.91 16.42 7.34
N ARG A 127 1.67 15.39 7.73
CA ARG A 127 1.62 14.08 7.06
C ARG A 127 0.26 13.41 7.25
N LEU A 128 -0.28 13.44 8.47
CA LEU A 128 -1.61 12.93 8.78
C LEU A 128 -2.68 13.68 8.01
N ALA A 129 -2.58 15.01 7.88
CA ALA A 129 -3.55 15.81 7.10
C ALA A 129 -3.55 15.41 5.62
N VAL A 130 -2.37 15.32 4.98
CA VAL A 130 -2.27 14.88 3.57
C VAL A 130 -2.79 13.45 3.41
N ALA A 131 -2.43 12.55 4.33
CA ALA A 131 -2.89 11.17 4.28
C ALA A 131 -4.40 11.03 4.52
N SER A 132 -5.00 11.87 5.39
CA SER A 132 -6.45 11.93 5.58
C SER A 132 -7.17 12.37 4.31
N VAL A 133 -6.68 13.43 3.66
CA VAL A 133 -7.27 13.89 2.38
C VAL A 133 -7.17 12.78 1.33
N LEU A 134 -6.01 12.14 1.20
CA LEU A 134 -5.82 11.05 0.25
C LEU A 134 -6.69 9.84 0.57
N ALA A 135 -6.83 9.48 1.85
CA ALA A 135 -7.72 8.42 2.31
C ALA A 135 -9.19 8.69 1.96
N VAL A 136 -9.66 9.91 2.18
CA VAL A 136 -11.02 10.31 1.80
C VAL A 136 -11.21 10.24 0.29
N VAL A 137 -10.23 10.71 -0.51
CA VAL A 137 -10.28 10.62 -1.97
C VAL A 137 -10.34 9.15 -2.43
N VAL A 138 -9.45 8.30 -1.91
CA VAL A 138 -9.44 6.87 -2.25
C VAL A 138 -10.74 6.20 -1.82
N TRP A 139 -11.27 6.53 -0.65
CA TRP A 139 -12.57 6.04 -0.19
C TRP A 139 -13.70 6.46 -1.14
N LEU A 140 -13.78 7.74 -1.52
CA LEU A 140 -14.80 8.23 -2.44
C LEU A 140 -14.72 7.52 -3.80
N VAL A 141 -13.51 7.40 -4.35
CA VAL A 141 -13.27 6.71 -5.62
C VAL A 141 -13.62 5.22 -5.49
N SER A 142 -13.24 4.56 -4.41
CA SER A 142 -13.51 3.13 -4.23
C SER A 142 -15.01 2.89 -4.03
N TYR A 143 -15.66 3.65 -3.16
CA TYR A 143 -17.05 3.45 -2.77
C TYR A 143 -18.03 3.89 -3.87
N TYR A 144 -17.89 5.14 -4.34
CA TYR A 144 -18.80 5.70 -5.35
C TYR A 144 -18.31 5.51 -6.78
N GLY A 145 -16.99 5.44 -6.99
CA GLY A 145 -16.40 5.33 -8.32
C GLY A 145 -16.09 3.89 -8.76
N ILE A 146 -16.07 2.90 -7.89
CA ILE A 146 -15.83 1.50 -8.26
C ILE A 146 -17.00 0.65 -7.78
N LEU A 147 -17.25 0.58 -6.48
CA LEU A 147 -18.20 -0.37 -5.92
C LEU A 147 -19.66 -0.07 -6.31
N SER A 148 -20.04 1.20 -6.47
CA SER A 148 -21.44 1.56 -6.77
C SER A 148 -21.94 1.12 -8.16
N TRP A 149 -21.05 0.92 -9.13
CA TRP A 149 -21.42 0.57 -10.51
C TRP A 149 -20.63 -0.59 -11.10
N LEU A 150 -19.33 -0.73 -10.78
CA LEU A 150 -18.52 -1.83 -11.29
C LEU A 150 -18.92 -3.18 -10.68
N GLN A 151 -19.21 -3.21 -9.37
CA GLN A 151 -19.64 -4.45 -8.72
C GLN A 151 -20.99 -4.94 -9.27
N PRO A 152 -22.04 -4.09 -9.40
CA PRO A 152 -23.27 -4.48 -10.08
C PRO A 152 -23.06 -4.90 -11.54
N LEU A 153 -22.21 -4.19 -12.29
CA LEU A 153 -21.94 -4.51 -13.69
C LEU A 153 -21.30 -5.88 -13.88
N LEU A 154 -20.34 -6.24 -13.02
CA LEU A 154 -19.59 -7.48 -13.14
C LEU A 154 -20.27 -8.68 -12.46
N PHE A 155 -21.00 -8.45 -11.37
CA PHE A 155 -21.49 -9.52 -10.49
C PHE A 155 -22.99 -9.43 -10.15
N GLY A 156 -23.70 -8.41 -10.64
CA GLY A 156 -25.16 -8.31 -10.58
C GLY A 156 -25.77 -7.66 -9.33
N GLY A 157 -24.98 -7.36 -8.30
CA GLY A 157 -25.50 -6.76 -7.06
C GLY A 157 -24.58 -5.71 -6.42
N ASP A 158 -25.17 -4.92 -5.54
CA ASP A 158 -24.56 -3.77 -4.82
C ASP A 158 -24.37 -4.07 -3.32
N TRP A 159 -24.04 -5.32 -3.00
CA TRP A 159 -24.00 -5.82 -1.62
C TRP A 159 -23.07 -5.03 -0.71
N ILE A 160 -21.88 -4.65 -1.18
CA ILE A 160 -20.91 -3.92 -0.34
C ILE A 160 -21.45 -2.54 0.04
N VAL A 161 -22.01 -1.82 -0.92
CA VAL A 161 -22.58 -0.48 -0.69
C VAL A 161 -23.79 -0.54 0.24
N ARG A 162 -24.62 -1.58 0.12
CA ARG A 162 -25.82 -1.75 0.95
C ARG A 162 -25.55 -2.28 2.36
N LEU A 163 -24.61 -3.22 2.50
CA LEU A 163 -24.40 -3.95 3.75
C LEU A 163 -23.29 -3.34 4.61
N VAL A 164 -22.33 -2.62 4.01
CA VAL A 164 -21.29 -1.91 4.76
C VAL A 164 -21.69 -0.45 4.92
N PRO A 165 -21.96 0.02 6.15
CA PRO A 165 -22.21 1.43 6.40
C PRO A 165 -21.05 2.27 5.89
N TRP A 166 -21.37 3.33 5.13
CA TRP A 166 -20.38 4.17 4.45
C TRP A 166 -19.31 4.72 5.41
N TYR A 167 -19.67 5.01 6.66
CA TYR A 167 -18.75 5.55 7.67
C TYR A 167 -17.71 4.52 8.14
N ILE A 168 -18.03 3.21 8.11
CA ILE A 168 -17.05 2.14 8.39
C ILE A 168 -16.05 2.05 7.24
N GLY A 169 -16.55 2.15 6.00
CA GLY A 169 -15.70 2.28 4.82
C GLY A 169 -14.78 3.50 4.92
N ALA A 170 -15.29 4.67 5.29
CA ALA A 170 -14.47 5.88 5.45
C ALA A 170 -13.42 5.71 6.56
N LEU A 171 -13.80 5.17 7.72
CA LEU A 171 -12.92 4.97 8.86
C LEU A 171 -11.77 4.00 8.55
N THR A 172 -12.05 2.90 7.86
CA THR A 172 -11.02 1.94 7.44
C THR A 172 -10.00 2.58 6.51
N HIS A 173 -10.43 3.40 5.56
CA HIS A 173 -9.52 4.14 4.68
C HIS A 173 -8.71 5.20 5.44
N LEU A 174 -9.31 5.88 6.42
CA LEU A 174 -8.60 6.84 7.27
C LEU A 174 -7.51 6.17 8.09
N VAL A 175 -7.82 5.04 8.74
CA VAL A 175 -6.82 4.26 9.50
C VAL A 175 -5.72 3.77 8.58
N TYR A 176 -6.05 3.26 7.40
CA TYR A 176 -5.08 2.92 6.37
C TYR A 176 -4.13 4.09 6.06
N GLY A 177 -4.69 5.28 5.78
CA GLY A 177 -3.91 6.47 5.46
C GLY A 177 -3.02 6.94 6.61
N TRP A 178 -3.53 6.91 7.84
CA TRP A 178 -2.73 7.25 9.02
C TRP A 178 -1.58 6.27 9.25
N THR A 179 -1.82 4.98 9.08
CA THR A 179 -0.74 3.98 9.13
C THR A 179 0.31 4.27 8.07
N MET A 180 -0.08 4.57 6.83
CA MET A 180 0.85 4.97 5.78
C MET A 180 1.66 6.22 6.17
N ALA A 181 1.03 7.24 6.77
CA ALA A 181 1.74 8.44 7.24
C ALA A 181 2.77 8.15 8.34
N LEU A 182 2.46 7.16 9.21
CA LEU A 182 3.35 6.72 10.29
C LEU A 182 4.55 5.92 9.76
N VAL A 183 4.31 4.98 8.83
CA VAL A 183 5.37 4.12 8.28
C VAL A 183 6.14 4.77 7.13
N PHE A 184 5.62 5.85 6.54
CA PHE A 184 6.22 6.61 5.44
C PHE A 184 7.74 6.84 5.55
N PRO A 185 8.29 7.25 6.73
CA PRO A 185 9.73 7.49 6.87
C PRO A 185 10.60 6.26 6.57
N LEU A 186 10.07 5.05 6.76
CA LEU A 186 10.77 3.79 6.46
C LEU A 186 10.97 3.57 4.95
N GLY A 187 10.18 4.25 4.11
CA GLY A 187 10.24 4.16 2.66
C GLY A 187 10.88 5.37 1.99
N LEU A 188 11.66 6.18 2.71
CA LEU A 188 12.39 7.32 2.18
C LEU A 188 13.70 6.89 1.49
N TYR A 189 13.90 7.38 0.27
CA TYR A 189 15.13 7.10 -0.47
C TYR A 189 16.30 7.85 0.15
N THR A 190 17.29 7.12 0.64
CA THR A 190 18.57 7.68 1.07
C THR A 190 19.64 7.34 0.03
N PRO A 191 20.19 8.33 -0.70
CA PRO A 191 21.27 8.09 -1.64
C PRO A 191 22.47 7.47 -0.91
N TYR A 192 23.07 6.45 -1.53
CA TYR A 192 24.29 5.84 -1.00
C TYR A 192 25.41 6.89 -0.91
N ARG A 193 26.09 6.99 0.22
CA ARG A 193 27.29 7.83 0.37
C ARG A 193 28.48 6.93 0.59
N LEU A 194 29.54 7.14 -0.19
CA LEU A 194 30.76 6.36 -0.03
C LEU A 194 31.33 6.62 1.38
N PRO A 195 31.92 5.61 2.04
CA PRO A 195 32.56 5.81 3.34
C PRO A 195 33.62 6.92 3.33
N THR A 196 34.32 7.09 2.20
CA THR A 196 35.33 8.13 1.97
C THR A 196 34.77 9.56 1.89
N GLU A 197 33.46 9.71 1.66
CA GLU A 197 32.77 11.02 1.58
C GLU A 197 32.14 11.43 2.93
N ARG A 198 32.25 10.60 3.98
CA ARG A 198 31.70 10.87 5.33
C ARG A 198 32.73 11.46 6.31
N ALA A 199 33.98 11.63 5.89
CA ALA A 199 35.07 12.19 6.69
C ALA A 199 35.04 13.73 6.70
#